data_AF-A0A4U7B9T0-F1
#
_entry.id   AF-A0A4U7B9T0-F1
#
_cell.length_a   1.000
_cell.length_b   1.000
_cell.length_c   1.000
_cell.angle_alpha   90.00
_cell.angle_beta   90.00
_cell.angle_gamma   90.00
#
_symmetry.space_group_name_H-M   'P 1'
#
loop_
_entity.id
_entity.type
_entity.pdbx_description
1 polymer ?
#
loop_
_entity_poly.entity_id
_entity_poly.type
_entity_poly.pdbx_seq_one_letter_code
_entity_poly.pdbx_strand_id
1 'polypeptide(L)'
;MKPLLTNIESDTDITPLPTPKRKTVLISGANPPAPFSLSSFSGLVRFPDHNKPFWHITWATRPQCEGDPMRGPCGIHVRLMDMPFVQCWPPALRLLDDLNNCYVRSWGGDVLVAGAWMRDSFSAKEKFYFGLARVTTSHNTEREILRDLISHRYDQIDLQNWHLAEGKEQFESKFGFAGRVFDEVEARPDMFMHIPVTST
;
A
#
# COMPACT_ATOMS: atom_id res chain seq x y z
N MET A 1 4.79 34.14 64.70
CA MET A 1 5.33 32.99 63.96
C MET A 1 5.03 33.22 62.48
N LYS A 2 6.07 33.40 61.64
CA LYS A 2 5.93 33.54 60.18
C LYS A 2 6.13 32.16 59.53
N PRO A 3 5.34 31.77 58.52
CA PRO A 3 5.62 30.55 57.77
C PRO A 3 6.77 30.80 56.78
N LEU A 4 7.73 29.87 56.73
CA LEU A 4 8.73 29.78 55.69
C LEU A 4 8.08 29.21 54.42
N LEU A 5 8.10 29.98 53.33
CA LEU A 5 7.87 29.48 51.98
C LEU A 5 9.19 28.91 51.45
N THR A 6 9.29 27.59 51.34
CA THR A 6 10.34 26.93 50.58
C THR A 6 9.95 26.91 49.10
N ASN A 7 10.67 27.69 48.31
CA ASN A 7 10.65 27.58 46.85
C ASN A 7 11.23 26.22 46.45
N ILE A 8 10.41 25.41 45.79
CA ILE A 8 10.86 24.21 45.07
C ILE A 8 11.13 24.68 43.64
N GLU A 9 12.39 24.98 43.33
CA GLU A 9 12.84 25.13 41.94
C GLU A 9 12.86 23.72 41.31
N SER A 10 11.87 23.45 40.47
CA SER A 10 11.83 22.25 39.65
C SER A 10 12.60 22.51 38.35
N ASP A 11 13.92 22.42 38.40
CA ASP A 11 14.77 22.28 37.21
C ASP A 11 14.68 20.84 36.69
N THR A 12 13.59 20.54 35.99
CA THR A 12 13.59 19.42 35.04
C THR A 12 14.14 19.92 33.72
N ASP A 13 15.46 19.78 33.58
CA ASP A 13 16.15 19.89 32.30
C ASP A 13 15.70 18.70 31.43
N ILE A 14 14.64 18.92 30.64
CA ILE A 14 14.12 17.91 29.71
C ILE A 14 15.05 17.94 28.49
N THR A 15 16.16 17.21 28.57
CA THR A 15 16.98 16.93 27.40
C THR A 15 16.08 16.22 26.37
N PRO A 16 15.85 16.80 25.18
CA PRO A 16 15.00 16.16 24.18
C PRO A 16 15.63 14.81 23.82
N LEU A 17 14.84 13.73 23.97
CA LEU A 17 15.31 12.41 23.57
C LEU A 17 15.76 12.45 22.10
N PRO A 18 16.92 11.86 21.77
CA PRO A 18 17.38 11.81 20.40
C PRO A 18 16.30 11.18 19.54
N THR A 19 15.80 11.94 18.57
CA THR A 19 14.80 11.46 17.63
C THR A 19 15.42 10.26 16.91
N PRO A 20 14.80 9.07 16.93
CA PRO A 20 15.38 7.91 16.28
C PRO A 20 15.60 8.24 14.81
N LYS A 21 16.86 8.15 14.34
CA LYS A 21 17.22 8.41 12.94
C LYS A 21 16.33 7.53 12.07
N ARG A 22 15.53 8.17 11.21
CA ARG A 22 14.65 7.49 10.27
C ARG A 22 15.52 6.60 9.37
N LYS A 23 15.29 5.29 9.43
CA LYS A 23 16.10 4.28 8.74
C LYS A 23 15.87 4.37 7.24
N THR A 24 16.95 4.53 6.47
CA THR A 24 16.89 4.75 5.02
C THR A 24 16.48 3.47 4.29
N VAL A 25 15.43 3.55 3.47
CA VAL A 25 15.08 2.52 2.48
C VAL A 25 15.87 2.85 1.21
N LEU A 26 16.60 1.87 0.67
CA LEU A 26 17.29 2.03 -0.61
C LEU A 26 16.38 1.51 -1.71
N ILE A 27 15.86 2.41 -2.54
CA ILE A 27 15.06 2.07 -3.71
C ILE A 27 15.94 2.22 -4.94
N SER A 28 16.30 1.10 -5.55
CA SER A 28 17.08 1.10 -6.78
C SER A 28 16.23 1.48 -7.98
N GLY A 29 16.74 2.38 -8.83
CA GLY A 29 16.18 2.70 -10.14
C GLY A 29 16.62 1.72 -11.24
N ALA A 30 17.35 0.66 -10.90
CA ALA A 30 17.64 -0.41 -11.83
C ALA A 30 16.34 -1.14 -12.15
N ASN A 31 15.65 -0.76 -13.24
CA ASN A 31 14.41 -1.34 -13.74
C ASN A 31 14.54 -2.87 -13.81
N PRO A 32 14.13 -3.61 -12.77
CA PRO A 32 14.15 -5.07 -12.82
C PRO A 32 13.09 -5.53 -13.83
N PRO A 33 13.21 -6.76 -14.37
CA PRO A 33 12.17 -7.32 -15.20
C PRO A 33 10.85 -7.32 -14.42
N ALA A 34 9.76 -6.91 -15.06
CA ALA A 34 8.42 -6.92 -14.49
C ALA A 34 8.07 -8.37 -14.09
N PRO A 35 8.02 -8.71 -12.79
CA PRO A 35 7.86 -10.09 -12.38
C PRO A 35 6.41 -10.57 -12.45
N PHE A 36 5.43 -9.66 -12.36
CA PHE A 36 4.02 -10.00 -12.47
C PHE A 36 3.16 -8.82 -12.90
N SER A 37 1.93 -9.10 -13.34
CA SER A 37 0.85 -8.12 -13.40
C SER A 37 -0.28 -8.50 -12.44
N LEU A 38 -1.15 -7.54 -12.13
CA LEU A 38 -2.39 -7.84 -11.42
C LEU A 38 -3.48 -8.14 -12.46
N SER A 39 -4.31 -9.13 -12.19
CA SER A 39 -5.41 -9.51 -13.07
C SER A 39 -6.70 -9.63 -12.29
N SER A 40 -7.82 -9.39 -12.96
CA SER A 40 -9.16 -9.43 -12.36
C SER A 40 -9.24 -8.56 -11.10
N PHE A 41 -8.61 -7.39 -11.10
CA PHE A 41 -8.64 -6.47 -9.97
C PHE A 41 -10.02 -5.81 -9.93
N SER A 42 -10.87 -6.26 -9.02
CA SER A 42 -12.28 -5.88 -8.97
C SER A 42 -12.70 -5.42 -7.59
N GLY A 43 -13.62 -4.47 -7.57
CA GLY A 43 -14.27 -3.97 -6.38
C GLY A 43 -15.77 -4.12 -6.50
N LEU A 44 -16.38 -4.59 -5.42
CA LEU A 44 -17.83 -4.65 -5.28
C LEU A 44 -18.23 -4.08 -3.94
N VAL A 45 -19.16 -3.14 -3.94
CA VAL A 45 -19.77 -2.68 -2.68
C VAL A 45 -20.63 -3.81 -2.13
N ARG A 46 -20.52 -4.07 -0.83
CA ARG A 46 -21.32 -5.06 -0.11
C ARG A 46 -21.89 -4.46 1.15
N PHE A 47 -23.11 -4.87 1.49
CA PHE A 47 -23.79 -4.52 2.75
C PHE A 47 -23.82 -5.76 3.64
N PRO A 48 -22.98 -5.84 4.70
CA PRO A 48 -23.16 -6.84 5.73
C PRO A 48 -24.45 -6.51 6.50
N ASP A 49 -24.94 -7.48 7.28
CA ASP A 49 -26.20 -7.45 8.05
C ASP A 49 -26.39 -6.24 9.02
N HIS A 50 -25.45 -5.29 9.05
CA HIS A 50 -25.40 -4.11 9.90
C HIS A 50 -25.44 -2.76 9.13
N ASN A 51 -25.89 -2.74 7.87
CA ASN A 51 -26.08 -1.52 7.05
C ASN A 51 -24.82 -0.64 6.82
N LYS A 52 -23.62 -1.14 7.11
CA LYS A 52 -22.37 -0.39 6.86
C LYS A 52 -21.68 -0.93 5.62
N PRO A 53 -21.75 -0.22 4.48
CA PRO A 53 -21.21 -0.74 3.24
C PRO A 53 -19.68 -0.75 3.25
N PHE A 54 -19.11 -1.72 2.55
CA PHE A 54 -17.67 -1.86 2.36
C PHE A 54 -17.34 -2.29 0.93
N TRP A 55 -16.16 -1.91 0.45
CA TRP A 55 -15.57 -2.49 -0.74
C TRP A 55 -15.04 -3.89 -0.44
N HIS A 56 -15.58 -4.90 -1.13
CA HIS A 56 -14.92 -6.18 -1.29
C HIS A 56 -14.03 -6.12 -2.51
N ILE A 57 -12.72 -6.11 -2.29
CA ILE A 57 -11.71 -5.99 -3.34
C ILE A 57 -10.99 -7.32 -3.50
N THR A 58 -10.88 -7.80 -4.72
CA THR A 58 -10.19 -9.06 -5.05
C THR A 58 -9.32 -8.90 -6.29
N TRP A 59 -8.20 -9.61 -6.34
CA TRP A 59 -7.35 -9.70 -7.53
C TRP A 59 -6.56 -11.00 -7.52
N ALA A 60 -6.02 -11.35 -8.68
CA ALA A 60 -5.02 -12.40 -8.82
C ALA A 60 -3.74 -11.80 -9.40
N THR A 61 -2.64 -12.53 -9.34
CA THR A 61 -1.40 -12.16 -10.01
C THR A 61 -1.12 -13.09 -11.18
N ARG A 62 -0.51 -12.53 -12.22
CA ARG A 62 -0.02 -13.28 -13.37
C ARG A 62 1.49 -13.16 -13.40
N PRO A 63 2.25 -14.24 -13.14
CA PRO A 63 3.70 -14.19 -13.26
C PRO A 63 4.09 -13.88 -14.70
N GLN A 64 5.08 -13.00 -14.87
CA GLN A 64 5.65 -12.61 -16.16
C GLN A 64 7.09 -13.12 -16.33
N CYS A 65 7.73 -13.54 -15.24
CA CYS A 65 9.04 -14.20 -15.24
C CYS A 65 8.96 -15.55 -14.52
N GLU A 66 10.04 -16.34 -14.59
CA GLU A 66 10.15 -17.56 -13.81
C GLU A 66 10.14 -17.26 -12.31
N GLY A 67 9.43 -18.11 -11.55
CA GLY A 67 9.13 -17.92 -10.14
C GLY A 67 7.68 -17.46 -9.94
N ASP A 68 7.00 -18.06 -8.96
CA ASP A 68 5.65 -17.63 -8.58
C ASP A 68 5.76 -16.58 -7.47
N PRO A 69 5.53 -15.29 -7.77
CA PRO A 69 5.77 -14.24 -6.79
C PRO A 69 4.69 -14.22 -5.70
N MET A 70 3.49 -14.77 -5.91
CA MET A 70 2.38 -14.62 -4.95
C MET A 70 1.51 -15.86 -4.86
N ARG A 71 1.05 -16.22 -3.66
CA ARG A 71 0.33 -17.47 -3.43
C ARG A 71 -1.18 -17.25 -3.54
N GLY A 72 -1.69 -17.33 -4.77
CA GLY A 72 -3.14 -17.37 -5.04
C GLY A 72 -3.82 -15.99 -5.14
N PRO A 73 -5.17 -15.98 -5.23
CA PRO A 73 -5.93 -14.73 -5.28
C PRO A 73 -5.85 -14.00 -3.93
N CYS A 74 -5.65 -12.69 -3.98
CA CYS A 74 -5.69 -11.82 -2.82
C CYS A 74 -7.04 -11.10 -2.73
N GLY A 75 -7.42 -10.70 -1.52
CA GLY A 75 -8.55 -9.83 -1.31
C GLY A 75 -8.51 -9.08 0.01
N ILE A 76 -9.24 -7.98 0.07
CA ILE A 76 -9.37 -7.13 1.27
C ILE A 76 -10.77 -6.51 1.34
N HIS A 77 -11.24 -6.26 2.56
CA HIS A 77 -12.44 -5.47 2.81
C HIS A 77 -12.05 -4.07 3.26
N VAL A 78 -12.46 -3.04 2.52
CA VAL A 78 -12.21 -1.64 2.85
C VAL A 78 -13.53 -0.98 3.21
N ARG A 79 -13.66 -0.51 4.46
CA ARG A 79 -14.86 0.21 4.88
C ARG A 79 -14.98 1.51 4.09
N LEU A 80 -16.18 1.81 3.61
CA LEU A 80 -16.47 3.13 3.06
C LEU A 80 -16.45 4.16 4.19
N MET A 81 -15.95 5.38 3.91
CA MET A 81 -15.99 6.47 4.88
C MET A 81 -17.44 6.86 5.17
N ASP A 82 -17.69 7.45 6.36
CA ASP A 82 -19.03 7.90 6.73
C ASP A 82 -19.58 8.87 5.67
N MET A 83 -20.75 8.56 5.11
CA MET A 83 -21.43 9.35 4.08
C MET A 83 -21.80 10.74 4.64
N PRO A 84 -21.84 11.83 3.84
CA PRO A 84 -22.23 11.89 2.42
C PRO A 84 -21.08 12.04 1.40
N PHE A 85 -19.84 11.65 1.72
CA PHE A 85 -18.71 11.87 0.81
C PHE A 85 -18.74 10.97 -0.43
N VAL A 86 -18.32 11.53 -1.58
CA VAL A 86 -18.07 10.80 -2.82
C VAL A 86 -16.97 9.77 -2.57
N GLN A 87 -17.25 8.51 -2.92
CA GLN A 87 -16.33 7.39 -2.72
C GLN A 87 -15.60 7.07 -4.02
N CYS A 88 -14.27 7.08 -3.99
CA CYS A 88 -13.45 6.77 -5.16
C CYS A 88 -13.22 5.26 -5.34
N TRP A 89 -13.03 4.87 -6.60
CA TRP A 89 -12.49 3.58 -7.00
C TRP A 89 -11.22 3.79 -7.84
N PRO A 90 -10.10 3.11 -7.53
CA PRO A 90 -9.89 2.30 -6.33
C PRO A 90 -9.85 3.17 -5.06
N PRO A 91 -10.36 2.67 -3.92
CA PRO A 91 -10.24 3.38 -2.65
C PRO A 91 -8.80 3.34 -2.13
N ALA A 92 -8.51 4.19 -1.16
CA ALA A 92 -7.29 4.02 -0.37
C ALA A 92 -7.32 2.64 0.31
N LEU A 93 -6.25 1.86 0.13
CA LEU A 93 -6.14 0.52 0.68
C LEU A 93 -4.69 0.20 1.02
N ARG A 94 -4.49 -0.67 2.00
CA ARG A 94 -3.19 -1.20 2.37
C ARG A 94 -3.36 -2.67 2.76
N LEU A 95 -2.88 -3.57 1.90
CA LEU A 95 -2.73 -4.99 2.18
C LEU A 95 -1.24 -5.31 2.28
N LEU A 96 -0.84 -5.90 3.40
CA LEU A 96 0.53 -6.36 3.63
C LEU A 96 0.43 -7.78 4.20
N ASP A 97 0.43 -8.78 3.32
CA ASP A 97 0.14 -10.17 3.64
C ASP A 97 1.36 -11.06 3.38
N ASP A 98 2.08 -11.40 4.45
CA ASP A 98 3.27 -12.25 4.41
C ASP A 98 2.94 -13.71 4.04
N LEU A 99 1.73 -14.20 4.30
CA LEU A 99 1.35 -15.58 4.01
C LEU A 99 1.19 -15.80 2.51
N ASN A 100 0.54 -14.84 1.85
CA ASN A 100 0.30 -14.87 0.40
C ASN A 100 1.39 -14.15 -0.40
N ASN A 101 2.39 -13.57 0.28
CA ASN A 101 3.44 -12.74 -0.31
C ASN A 101 2.88 -11.54 -1.10
N CYS A 102 1.80 -10.96 -0.57
CA CYS A 102 0.92 -10.02 -1.27
C CYS A 102 0.95 -8.65 -0.59
N TYR A 103 1.62 -7.69 -1.24
CA TYR A 103 1.77 -6.33 -0.70
C TYR A 103 1.20 -5.36 -1.72
N VAL A 104 0.10 -4.70 -1.37
CA VAL A 104 -0.58 -3.75 -2.26
C VAL A 104 -0.98 -2.51 -1.48
N ARG A 105 -0.80 -1.34 -2.08
CA ARG A 105 -1.27 -0.06 -1.54
C ARG A 105 -1.87 0.80 -2.63
N SER A 106 -2.96 1.48 -2.30
CA SER A 106 -3.45 2.66 -3.01
C SER A 106 -3.65 3.77 -1.98
N TRP A 107 -3.38 5.01 -2.36
CA TRP A 107 -3.61 6.18 -1.51
C TRP A 107 -4.99 6.80 -1.71
N GLY A 108 -5.85 6.14 -2.52
CA GLY A 108 -7.10 6.68 -2.98
C GLY A 108 -6.87 7.53 -4.23
N GLY A 109 -7.63 7.24 -5.28
CA GLY A 109 -7.41 7.84 -6.59
C GLY A 109 -6.65 6.91 -7.54
N ASP A 110 -5.74 7.47 -8.34
CA ASP A 110 -5.25 6.83 -9.56
C ASP A 110 -3.96 6.02 -9.38
N VAL A 111 -3.27 6.04 -8.24
CA VAL A 111 -2.00 5.30 -8.08
C VAL A 111 -2.19 4.01 -7.28
N LEU A 112 -1.66 2.91 -7.81
CA LEU A 112 -1.58 1.61 -7.18
C LEU A 112 -0.11 1.16 -7.13
N VAL A 113 0.35 0.69 -5.99
CA VAL A 113 1.66 0.08 -5.81
C VAL A 113 1.45 -1.37 -5.39
N ALA A 114 2.14 -2.30 -6.03
CA ALA A 114 2.10 -3.70 -5.66
C ALA A 114 3.50 -4.30 -5.68
N GLY A 115 3.79 -5.19 -4.73
CA GLY A 115 5.08 -5.83 -4.59
C GLY A 115 5.00 -7.20 -3.97
N ALA A 116 6.11 -7.91 -4.06
CA ALA A 116 6.30 -9.26 -3.55
C ALA A 116 7.77 -9.51 -3.21
N TRP A 117 8.01 -10.44 -2.28
CA TRP A 117 9.36 -10.95 -2.03
C TRP A 117 9.72 -12.03 -3.04
N MET A 118 10.87 -11.90 -3.71
CA MET A 118 11.31 -12.85 -4.70
C MET A 118 12.78 -13.20 -4.48
N ARG A 119 13.15 -14.42 -4.86
CA ARG A 119 14.56 -14.82 -4.86
C ARG A 119 15.24 -14.22 -6.09
N ASP A 120 16.22 -13.37 -5.84
CA ASP A 120 17.07 -12.78 -6.87
C ASP A 120 17.91 -13.88 -7.54
N SER A 121 17.85 -13.95 -8.87
CA SER A 121 18.48 -15.00 -9.66
C SER A 121 20.00 -15.03 -9.57
N PHE A 122 20.64 -13.88 -9.29
CA PHE A 122 22.10 -13.77 -9.22
C PHE A 122 22.65 -14.04 -7.83
N SER A 123 22.00 -13.52 -6.79
CA SER A 123 22.48 -13.59 -5.41
C SER A 123 21.86 -14.73 -4.60
N ALA A 124 20.81 -15.38 -5.12
CA ALA A 124 19.97 -16.35 -4.41
C ALA A 124 19.35 -15.81 -3.10
N LYS A 125 19.45 -14.51 -2.85
CA LYS A 125 18.86 -13.82 -1.71
C LYS A 125 17.45 -13.40 -2.03
N GLU A 126 16.59 -13.43 -1.03
CA GLU A 126 15.26 -12.89 -1.15
C GLU A 126 15.30 -11.36 -1.07
N LYS A 127 14.63 -10.70 -2.01
CA LYS A 127 14.58 -9.25 -2.14
C LYS A 127 13.15 -8.80 -2.40
N PHE A 128 12.82 -7.55 -2.07
CA PHE A 128 11.48 -7.01 -2.27
C PHE A 128 11.42 -6.24 -3.59
N TYR A 129 10.59 -6.74 -4.52
CA TYR A 129 10.33 -6.09 -5.80
C TYR A 129 8.95 -5.46 -5.75
N PHE A 130 8.81 -4.26 -6.32
CA PHE A 130 7.51 -3.61 -6.44
C PHE A 130 7.42 -2.81 -7.73
N GLY A 131 6.21 -2.71 -8.25
CA GLY A 131 5.89 -1.89 -9.41
C GLY A 131 4.75 -0.94 -9.06
N LEU A 132 4.60 0.08 -9.91
CA LEU A 132 3.60 1.11 -9.78
C LEU A 132 2.69 1.09 -11.01
N ALA A 133 1.40 1.33 -10.81
CA ALA A 133 0.48 1.57 -11.90
C ALA A 133 -0.31 2.84 -11.63
N ARG A 134 -0.66 3.54 -12.72
CA ARG A 134 -1.73 4.52 -12.69
C ARG A 134 -2.97 3.92 -13.33
N VAL A 135 -4.11 4.02 -12.67
CA VAL A 135 -5.40 3.47 -13.10
C VAL A 135 -6.43 4.58 -13.17
N THR A 136 -7.44 4.42 -14.01
CA THR A 136 -8.57 5.36 -14.04
C THR A 136 -9.25 5.43 -12.67
N THR A 137 -9.77 6.61 -12.30
CA THR A 137 -10.52 6.77 -11.05
C THR A 137 -11.99 6.99 -11.35
N SER A 138 -12.86 6.18 -10.73
CA SER A 138 -14.30 6.38 -10.76
C SER A 138 -14.78 6.99 -9.44
N HIS A 139 -15.78 7.86 -9.51
CA HIS A 139 -16.35 8.54 -8.36
C HIS A 139 -17.80 8.09 -8.19
N ASN A 140 -18.15 7.64 -6.99
CA ASN A 140 -19.43 7.03 -6.69
C ASN A 140 -20.15 7.86 -5.62
N THR A 141 -21.37 8.25 -5.91
CA THR A 141 -22.26 8.97 -4.99
C THR A 141 -22.90 8.04 -3.98
N GLU A 142 -23.37 8.59 -2.87
CA GLU A 142 -24.15 7.85 -1.87
C GLU A 142 -25.31 7.09 -2.48
N ARG A 143 -26.05 7.76 -3.37
CA ARG A 143 -27.21 7.20 -4.03
C ARG A 143 -26.86 5.97 -4.88
N GLU A 144 -25.71 5.95 -5.54
CA GLU A 144 -25.26 4.80 -6.32
C GLU A 144 -24.85 3.65 -5.41
N ILE A 145 -24.15 3.95 -4.30
CA ILE A 145 -23.67 2.96 -3.32
C ILE A 145 -24.86 2.24 -2.68
N LEU A 146 -25.85 3.00 -2.20
CA LEU A 146 -27.04 2.48 -1.53
C LEU A 146 -27.97 1.66 -2.45
N ARG A 147 -27.80 1.76 -3.77
CA ARG A 147 -28.57 0.98 -4.75
C ARG A 147 -27.98 -0.39 -5.04
N ASP A 148 -26.83 -0.74 -4.46
CA ASP A 148 -26.10 -2.01 -4.68
C ASP A 148 -25.71 -2.26 -6.16
N LEU A 149 -25.51 -1.19 -6.93
CA LEU A 149 -25.22 -1.27 -8.38
C LEU A 149 -23.75 -1.06 -8.73
N ILE A 150 -22.86 -0.92 -7.74
CA ILE A 150 -21.48 -0.50 -8.01
C ILE A 150 -20.54 -1.70 -8.02
N SER A 151 -20.10 -2.05 -9.23
CA SER A 151 -18.96 -2.91 -9.46
C SER A 151 -17.99 -2.21 -10.39
N HIS A 152 -16.70 -2.24 -10.03
CA HIS A 152 -15.63 -1.81 -10.90
C HIS A 152 -14.66 -2.96 -11.11
N ARG A 153 -14.05 -3.02 -12.29
CA ARG A 153 -13.13 -4.09 -12.64
C ARG A 153 -12.08 -3.62 -13.63
N TYR A 154 -10.84 -3.97 -13.33
CA TYR A 154 -9.70 -3.90 -14.23
C TYR A 154 -9.30 -5.33 -14.58
N ASP A 155 -9.46 -5.72 -15.84
CA ASP A 155 -9.13 -7.08 -16.28
C ASP A 155 -7.65 -7.39 -16.11
N GLN A 156 -6.81 -6.40 -16.37
CA GLN A 156 -5.38 -6.46 -16.15
C GLN A 156 -4.85 -5.07 -15.79
N ILE A 157 -3.98 -5.03 -14.77
CA ILE A 157 -3.20 -3.85 -14.40
C ILE A 157 -1.73 -4.23 -14.60
N ASP A 158 -1.14 -3.68 -15.65
CA ASP A 158 0.28 -3.78 -15.88
C ASP A 158 1.01 -2.79 -14.99
N LEU A 159 1.77 -3.33 -14.05
CA LEU A 159 2.65 -2.56 -13.18
C LEU A 159 3.86 -2.13 -14.00
N GLN A 160 4.17 -0.85 -13.93
CA GLN A 160 5.27 -0.17 -14.61
C GLN A 160 6.27 0.34 -13.56
N ASN A 161 7.40 0.90 -14.02
CA ASN A 161 8.45 1.44 -13.16
C ASN A 161 8.80 0.48 -12.03
N TRP A 162 9.26 -0.71 -12.39
CA TRP A 162 9.64 -1.70 -11.39
C TRP A 162 10.87 -1.25 -10.63
N HIS A 163 10.89 -1.56 -9.33
CA HIS A 163 11.95 -1.20 -8.42
C HIS A 163 12.32 -2.37 -7.53
N LEU A 164 13.58 -2.35 -7.10
CA LEU A 164 14.11 -3.22 -6.05
C LEU A 164 14.31 -2.39 -4.78
N ALA A 165 13.74 -2.83 -3.66
CA ALA A 165 13.98 -2.25 -2.35
C ALA A 165 14.97 -3.10 -1.53
N GLU A 166 15.97 -2.43 -0.96
CA GLU A 166 16.98 -3.00 -0.08
C GLU A 166 17.07 -2.25 1.24
N GLY A 167 17.79 -2.83 2.22
CA GLY A 167 17.93 -2.26 3.57
C GLY A 167 16.92 -2.80 4.58
N LYS A 168 16.39 -4.01 4.35
CA LYS A 168 15.65 -4.75 5.38
C LYS A 168 16.59 -5.13 6.52
N GLU A 169 16.18 -4.88 7.75
CA GLU A 169 17.00 -5.23 8.91
C GLU A 169 16.85 -6.71 9.30
N GLN A 170 17.83 -7.22 10.05
CA GLN A 170 17.90 -8.61 10.47
C GLN A 170 16.64 -9.08 11.22
N PHE A 171 16.07 -8.22 12.07
CA PHE A 171 14.90 -8.54 12.91
C PHE A 171 13.60 -7.90 12.42
N GLU A 172 13.63 -7.20 11.30
CA GLU A 172 12.44 -6.60 10.71
C GLU A 172 11.61 -7.68 10.00
N SER A 173 10.29 -7.63 10.14
CA SER A 173 9.40 -8.50 9.39
C SER A 173 9.30 -8.06 7.92
N LYS A 174 8.88 -8.98 7.05
CA LYS A 174 8.64 -8.67 5.63
C LYS A 174 7.55 -7.60 5.47
N PHE A 175 6.45 -7.76 6.19
CA PHE A 175 5.39 -6.77 6.38
C PHE A 175 5.94 -5.40 6.78
N GLY A 176 6.81 -5.34 7.80
CA GLY A 176 7.33 -4.08 8.33
C GLY A 176 8.18 -3.34 7.30
N PHE A 177 9.05 -4.08 6.61
CA PHE A 177 9.87 -3.53 5.54
C PHE A 177 9.03 -3.05 4.35
N ALA A 178 8.13 -3.87 3.83
CA ALA A 178 7.26 -3.51 2.71
C ALA A 178 6.40 -2.27 3.05
N GLY A 179 5.94 -2.18 4.30
CA GLY A 179 5.25 -1.00 4.82
C GLY A 179 6.09 0.27 4.72
N ARG A 180 7.36 0.24 5.18
CA ARG A 180 8.28 1.37 5.06
C ARG A 180 8.57 1.74 3.61
N VAL A 181 8.74 0.74 2.73
CA VAL A 181 8.94 0.97 1.30
C VAL A 181 7.75 1.76 0.74
N PHE A 182 6.51 1.34 1.04
CA PHE A 182 5.33 2.05 0.53
C PHE A 182 5.16 3.45 1.13
N ASP A 183 5.51 3.66 2.40
CA ASP A 183 5.51 5.01 3.01
C ASP A 183 6.56 5.92 2.34
N GLU A 184 7.71 5.38 1.92
CA GLU A 184 8.74 6.12 1.19
C GLU A 184 8.30 6.45 -0.25
N VAL A 185 7.66 5.50 -0.95
CA VAL A 185 7.14 5.72 -2.31
C VAL A 185 6.05 6.79 -2.31
N GLU A 186 5.17 6.81 -1.31
CA GLU A 186 4.13 7.84 -1.14
C GLU A 186 4.74 9.24 -0.98
N ALA A 187 5.85 9.34 -0.25
CA ALA A 187 6.57 10.59 -0.03
C ALA A 187 7.34 11.09 -1.26
N ARG A 188 7.37 10.32 -2.36
CA ARG A 188 8.16 10.57 -3.58
C ARG A 188 7.29 10.63 -4.85
N PRO A 189 6.60 11.76 -5.09
CA PRO A 189 5.76 11.93 -6.27
C PRO A 189 6.48 11.70 -7.61
N ASP A 190 7.79 11.99 -7.67
CA ASP A 190 8.63 11.76 -8.85
C ASP A 190 8.56 10.32 -9.38
N MET A 191 8.30 9.34 -8.52
CA MET A 191 8.27 7.92 -8.91
C MET A 191 7.08 7.53 -9.79
N PHE A 192 5.96 8.25 -9.70
CA PHE A 192 4.72 7.91 -10.40
C PHE A 192 4.20 8.98 -11.36
N MET A 193 4.78 10.20 -11.36
CA MET A 193 4.35 11.30 -12.23
C MET A 193 4.45 10.99 -13.73
N HIS A 194 5.38 10.12 -14.13
CA HIS A 194 5.63 9.77 -15.53
C HIS A 194 4.92 8.50 -15.99
N ILE A 195 4.17 7.84 -15.10
CA ILE A 195 3.44 6.62 -15.45
C ILE A 195 2.17 7.02 -16.22
N PRO A 196 1.92 6.47 -17.42
CA PRO A 196 0.68 6.70 -18.13
C PRO A 196 -0.50 6.07 -17.37
N VAL A 197 -1.65 6.71 -17.43
CA VAL A 197 -2.88 6.15 -16.85
C VAL A 197 -3.31 4.97 -17.71
N THR A 198 -3.37 3.79 -17.12
CA THR A 198 -3.96 2.60 -17.73
C THR A 198 -5.47 2.79 -17.76
N SER A 199 -6.01 3.06 -18.95
CA SER A 199 -7.44 2.94 -19.24
C SER A 199 -7.74 1.50 -19.63
N THR A 200 -8.58 0.83 -18.83
CA THR A 200 -9.15 -0.47 -19.17
C THR A 200 -10.59 -0.30 -19.62
#